data_AF-A0A820AFA0-F1
#
_entry.id   AF-A0A820AFA0-F1
#
_cell.length_a   1.000
_cell.length_b   1.000
_cell.length_c   1.000
_cell.angle_alpha   90.00
_cell.angle_beta   90.00
_cell.angle_gamma   90.00
#
_symmetry.space_group_name_H-M   'P 1'
#
loop_
_entity.id
_entity.type
_entity.pdbx_description
1 polymer ?
#
loop_
_entity_poly.entity_id
_entity_poly.type
_entity_poly.pdbx_seq_one_letter_code
_entity_poly.pdbx_strand_id
1 'polypeptide(L)'
;TYSIKNTLQDNPRLERSIQFFNGLSTWIQCMVLSKMTPKQRAEIIHKFLDVAKYLRELQNFNTCLAVIGGISHSALARLSKTMMCLSSEDIKLLTEMTDLLSSNSNYAQYRKNLSECEGFKIPIIGVHLKDIISLHVALQDRLEYDLINFRKLVQLSIIFRTLNNLQVSVPPVQPNNDLINLLTLSLDLSYTEDEIYELSLAREPRSSVSSPDPASRGMHSSETTNDSSSDVYKKKEQVHSPVFADWAAGVSQTIDIQTIQRHVNAMVEAVFTTYDHDRDGYISHTEFEEIAQNFPFIDTFTVLDADQYDRN
;
A
#
# COMPACT_ATOMS: atom_id res chain seq x y z
N THR A 1 -7.11 24.76 6.77
CA THR A 1 -6.42 24.82 5.47
C THR A 1 -6.72 23.60 4.62
N TYR A 2 -6.46 22.37 5.08
CA TYR A 2 -6.85 21.14 4.36
C TYR A 2 -8.37 20.99 4.15
N SER A 3 -9.19 21.19 5.19
CA SER A 3 -10.66 21.09 5.07
C SER A 3 -11.32 22.17 4.19
N ILE A 4 -10.61 23.26 3.90
CA ILE A 4 -11.11 24.43 3.15
C ILE A 4 -10.62 24.40 1.71
N LYS A 5 -9.35 24.04 1.50
CA LYS A 5 -8.73 24.03 0.17
C LYS A 5 -8.73 22.64 -0.47
N ASN A 6 -8.98 21.59 0.30
CA ASN A 6 -8.72 20.19 -0.07
C ASN A 6 -7.27 19.97 -0.57
N THR A 7 -6.33 20.82 -0.12
CA THR A 7 -4.92 20.76 -0.51
C THR A 7 -4.03 20.47 0.69
N LEU A 8 -2.98 19.68 0.44
CA LEU A 8 -1.95 19.34 1.42
C LEU A 8 -0.80 20.35 1.48
N GLN A 9 -0.73 21.28 0.52
CA GLN A 9 0.38 22.24 0.33
C GLN A 9 0.77 23.07 1.58
N ASP A 10 -0.11 23.18 2.57
CA ASP A 10 0.13 23.93 3.82
C ASP A 10 0.15 23.01 5.07
N ASN A 11 0.30 21.68 4.91
CA ASN A 11 0.27 20.71 6.01
C ASN A 11 1.31 19.58 5.83
N PRO A 12 2.62 19.86 6.06
CA PRO A 12 3.70 18.93 5.79
C PRO A 12 3.65 17.66 6.67
N ARG A 13 3.02 17.71 7.84
CA ARG A 13 2.87 16.55 8.72
C ARG A 13 1.86 15.54 8.16
N LEU A 14 0.73 16.05 7.67
CA LEU A 14 -0.28 15.20 7.06
C LEU A 14 0.19 14.66 5.72
N GLU A 15 0.84 15.51 4.91
CA GLU A 15 1.45 15.09 3.65
C GLU A 15 2.45 13.95 3.86
N ARG A 16 3.39 14.08 4.81
CA ARG A 16 4.33 13.01 5.14
C ARG A 16 3.64 11.73 5.60
N SER A 17 2.55 11.84 6.37
CA SER A 17 1.79 10.66 6.80
C SER A 17 1.12 9.94 5.62
N ILE A 18 0.64 10.68 4.62
CA ILE A 18 0.04 10.10 3.40
C ILE A 18 1.15 9.51 2.51
N GLN A 19 2.27 10.22 2.34
CA GLN A 19 3.43 9.73 1.61
C GLN A 19 3.96 8.43 2.22
N PHE A 20 4.06 8.33 3.54
CA PHE A 20 4.42 7.09 4.22
C PHE A 20 3.43 5.95 3.94
N PHE A 21 2.13 6.23 4.01
CA PHE A 21 1.07 5.25 3.73
C PHE A 21 1.16 4.72 2.28
N ASN A 22 1.32 5.62 1.31
CA ASN A 22 1.50 5.28 -0.10
C ASN A 22 2.84 4.55 -0.31
N GLY A 23 3.92 5.02 0.33
CA GLY A 23 5.28 4.45 0.33
C GLY A 23 5.27 2.98 0.71
N LEU A 24 4.63 2.67 1.82
CA LEU A 24 4.48 1.30 2.30
C LEU A 24 3.70 0.43 1.30
N SER A 25 2.59 0.94 0.76
CA SER A 25 1.77 0.20 -0.19
C SER A 25 2.55 -0.10 -1.49
N THR A 26 3.29 0.88 -2.01
CA THR A 26 4.15 0.74 -3.20
C THR A 26 5.32 -0.19 -2.93
N TRP A 27 6.01 -0.05 -1.80
CA TRP A 27 7.12 -0.91 -1.42
C TRP A 27 6.69 -2.38 -1.36
N ILE A 28 5.52 -2.69 -0.79
CA ILE A 28 4.96 -4.05 -0.77
C ILE A 28 4.73 -4.58 -2.19
N GLN A 29 4.16 -3.75 -3.07
CA GLN A 29 3.95 -4.12 -4.48
C GLN A 29 5.28 -4.43 -5.18
N CYS A 30 6.29 -3.58 -5.00
CA CYS A 30 7.62 -3.79 -5.54
C CYS A 30 8.31 -5.02 -4.95
N MET A 31 8.19 -5.27 -3.64
CA MET A 31 8.74 -6.46 -2.97
C MET A 31 8.18 -7.74 -3.55
N VAL A 32 6.86 -7.80 -3.80
CA VAL A 32 6.23 -8.94 -4.48
C VAL A 32 6.73 -9.03 -5.93
N LEU A 33 6.66 -7.95 -6.71
CA LEU A 33 7.05 -7.95 -8.13
C LEU A 33 8.56 -8.15 -8.38
N SER A 34 9.39 -7.96 -7.35
CA SER A 34 10.83 -8.26 -7.40
C SER A 34 11.12 -9.74 -7.56
N LYS A 35 10.18 -10.65 -7.22
CA LYS A 35 10.40 -12.09 -7.33
C LYS A 35 9.94 -12.62 -8.69
N MET A 36 10.81 -13.43 -9.31
CA MET A 36 10.60 -13.93 -10.67
C MET A 36 9.51 -15.00 -10.75
N THR A 37 9.47 -15.91 -9.78
CA THR A 37 8.54 -17.05 -9.84
C THR A 37 7.24 -16.79 -9.08
N PRO A 38 6.08 -17.32 -9.55
CA PRO A 38 4.82 -17.19 -8.84
C PRO A 38 4.85 -17.69 -7.39
N LYS A 39 5.58 -18.78 -7.13
CA LYS A 39 5.72 -19.36 -5.78
C LYS A 39 6.45 -18.41 -4.83
N GLN A 40 7.59 -17.85 -5.23
CA GLN A 40 8.32 -16.89 -4.41
C GLN A 40 7.49 -15.62 -4.16
N ARG A 41 6.72 -15.15 -5.15
CA ARG A 41 5.80 -14.03 -4.96
C ARG A 41 4.72 -14.33 -3.92
N ALA A 42 4.13 -15.52 -3.97
CA ALA A 42 3.14 -15.97 -3.00
C ALA A 42 3.74 -16.07 -1.57
N GLU A 43 4.99 -16.52 -1.43
CA GLU A 43 5.71 -16.53 -0.15
C GLU A 43 5.88 -15.11 0.44
N ILE A 44 6.17 -14.11 -0.40
CA ILE A 44 6.24 -12.70 0.05
C ILE A 44 4.85 -12.18 0.47
N ILE A 45 3.79 -12.50 -0.29
CA ILE A 45 2.42 -12.14 0.08
C ILE A 45 2.04 -12.77 1.44
N HIS A 46 2.35 -14.05 1.65
CA HIS A 46 2.12 -14.74 2.92
C HIS A 46 2.82 -14.03 4.09
N LYS A 47 4.10 -13.63 3.93
CA LYS A 47 4.81 -12.86 4.96
C LYS A 47 4.12 -11.54 5.29
N PHE A 48 3.66 -10.79 4.28
CA PHE A 48 2.94 -9.54 4.52
C PHE A 48 1.55 -9.75 5.14
N LEU A 49 0.89 -10.86 4.85
CA LEU A 49 -0.34 -11.25 5.52
C LEU A 49 -0.12 -11.55 7.01
N ASP A 50 1.00 -12.18 7.37
CA ASP A 50 1.38 -12.34 8.78
C ASP A 50 1.69 -11.00 9.43
N VAL A 51 2.39 -10.09 8.75
CA VAL A 51 2.58 -8.71 9.23
C VAL A 51 1.22 -8.02 9.47
N ALA A 52 0.24 -8.20 8.57
CA ALA A 52 -1.10 -7.63 8.74
C ALA A 52 -1.84 -8.19 9.96
N LYS A 53 -1.67 -9.49 10.28
CA LYS A 53 -2.18 -10.07 11.54
C LYS A 53 -1.59 -9.37 12.76
N TYR A 54 -0.26 -9.26 12.82
CA TYR A 54 0.40 -8.58 13.93
C TYR A 54 -0.01 -7.11 14.05
N LEU A 55 -0.16 -6.40 12.93
CA LEU A 55 -0.64 -5.01 12.93
C LEU A 55 -2.08 -4.89 13.45
N ARG A 56 -2.95 -5.85 13.13
CA ARG A 56 -4.32 -5.90 13.67
C ARG A 56 -4.32 -6.16 15.18
N GLU A 57 -3.51 -7.10 15.65
CA GLU A 57 -3.34 -7.39 17.08
C GLU A 57 -2.79 -6.18 17.85
N LEU A 58 -1.86 -5.44 17.24
CA LEU A 58 -1.33 -4.18 17.75
C LEU A 58 -2.32 -3.00 17.66
N GLN A 59 -3.52 -3.22 17.10
CA GLN A 59 -4.55 -2.19 16.89
C GLN A 59 -4.06 -1.02 16.01
N ASN A 60 -3.14 -1.30 15.09
CA ASN A 60 -2.64 -0.36 14.09
C ASN A 60 -3.37 -0.53 12.76
N PHE A 61 -4.58 0.04 12.69
CA PHE A 61 -5.45 -0.07 11.52
C PHE A 61 -4.94 0.73 10.32
N ASN A 62 -4.22 1.85 10.53
CA ASN A 62 -3.71 2.67 9.44
C ASN A 62 -2.66 1.92 8.61
N THR A 63 -1.66 1.34 9.28
CA THR A 63 -0.61 0.55 8.60
C THR A 63 -1.17 -0.77 8.08
N CYS A 64 -2.11 -1.39 8.80
CA CYS A 64 -2.79 -2.60 8.31
C CYS A 64 -3.53 -2.33 6.98
N LEU A 65 -4.21 -1.18 6.86
CA LEU A 65 -4.82 -0.74 5.60
C LEU A 65 -3.81 -0.55 4.47
N ALA A 66 -2.64 0.02 4.75
CA ALA A 66 -1.58 0.16 3.73
C ALA A 66 -1.09 -1.21 3.23
N VAL A 67 -0.89 -2.17 4.15
CA VAL A 67 -0.44 -3.52 3.80
C VAL A 67 -1.47 -4.25 2.95
N ILE A 68 -2.72 -4.30 3.42
CA ILE A 68 -3.80 -4.99 2.71
C ILE A 68 -4.12 -4.29 1.39
N GLY A 69 -4.14 -2.96 1.37
CA GLY A 69 -4.31 -2.17 0.15
C GLY A 69 -3.21 -2.43 -0.89
N GLY A 70 -1.95 -2.55 -0.46
CA GLY A 70 -0.83 -2.92 -1.32
C GLY A 70 -0.97 -4.32 -1.91
N ILE A 71 -1.34 -5.32 -1.11
CA ILE A 71 -1.55 -6.72 -1.56
C ILE A 71 -2.73 -6.80 -2.53
N SER A 72 -3.82 -6.11 -2.20
CA SER A 72 -5.05 -6.10 -3.01
C SER A 72 -4.99 -5.15 -4.21
N HIS A 73 -3.88 -4.45 -4.42
CA HIS A 73 -3.72 -3.54 -5.54
C HIS A 73 -3.89 -4.26 -6.88
N SER A 74 -4.45 -3.56 -7.88
CA SER A 74 -4.80 -4.14 -9.18
C SER A 74 -3.62 -4.83 -9.89
N ALA A 75 -2.41 -4.31 -9.72
CA ALA A 75 -1.18 -4.88 -10.28
C ALA A 75 -0.82 -6.24 -9.67
N LEU A 76 -1.16 -6.50 -8.39
CA LEU A 76 -0.95 -7.81 -7.76
C LEU A 76 -2.16 -8.72 -7.92
N ALA A 77 -3.39 -8.19 -7.73
CA ALA A 77 -4.65 -8.92 -7.86
C ALA A 77 -4.77 -9.67 -9.20
N ARG A 78 -4.15 -9.13 -10.25
CA ARG A 78 -4.18 -9.69 -11.59
C ARG A 78 -3.24 -10.88 -11.82
N LEU A 79 -2.30 -11.14 -10.91
CA LEU A 79 -1.28 -12.20 -11.01
C LEU A 79 -1.89 -13.56 -10.69
N SER A 80 -2.74 -14.07 -11.57
CA SER A 80 -3.52 -15.29 -11.32
C SER A 80 -2.68 -16.52 -10.98
N LYS A 81 -1.49 -16.67 -11.58
CA LYS A 81 -0.60 -17.81 -11.26
C LYS A 81 -0.05 -17.69 -9.84
N THR A 82 0.29 -16.47 -9.42
CA THR A 82 0.73 -16.18 -8.04
C THR A 82 -0.39 -16.44 -7.04
N MET A 83 -1.61 -15.98 -7.34
CA MET A 83 -2.77 -16.17 -6.46
C MET A 83 -3.13 -17.66 -6.30
N MET A 84 -2.92 -18.50 -7.32
CA MET A 84 -3.08 -19.96 -7.22
C MET A 84 -2.03 -20.64 -6.33
N CYS A 85 -0.90 -19.99 -6.06
CA CYS A 85 0.14 -20.51 -5.16
C CYS A 85 -0.11 -20.15 -3.69
N LEU A 86 -1.08 -19.30 -3.38
CA LEU A 86 -1.46 -18.98 -2.01
C LEU A 86 -2.18 -20.16 -1.35
N SER A 87 -1.98 -20.33 -0.05
CA SER A 87 -2.73 -21.33 0.72
C SER A 87 -4.20 -20.90 0.89
N SER A 88 -5.07 -21.85 1.21
CA SER A 88 -6.47 -21.54 1.55
C SER A 88 -6.59 -20.65 2.79
N GLU A 89 -5.66 -20.79 3.73
CA GLU A 89 -5.57 -19.96 4.94
C GLU A 89 -5.22 -18.51 4.60
N ASP A 90 -4.26 -18.29 3.69
CA ASP A 90 -3.87 -16.96 3.22
C ASP A 90 -5.02 -16.25 2.52
N ILE A 91 -5.72 -16.96 1.62
CA ILE A 91 -6.87 -16.40 0.89
C ILE A 91 -7.99 -16.02 1.86
N LYS A 92 -8.27 -16.89 2.84
CA LYS A 92 -9.28 -16.62 3.87
C LYS A 92 -8.92 -15.39 4.69
N LEU A 93 -7.68 -15.32 5.16
CA LEU A 93 -7.18 -14.19 5.94
C LEU A 93 -7.20 -12.88 5.16
N LEU A 94 -6.76 -12.88 3.90
CA LEU A 94 -6.82 -11.70 3.03
C LEU A 94 -8.27 -11.21 2.86
N THR A 95 -9.21 -12.15 2.71
CA THR A 95 -10.65 -11.83 2.62
C THR A 95 -11.16 -11.23 3.93
N GLU A 96 -10.87 -11.84 5.07
CA GLU A 96 -11.28 -11.33 6.39
C GLU A 96 -10.72 -9.93 6.67
N MET A 97 -9.46 -9.68 6.33
CA MET A 97 -8.82 -8.38 6.50
C MET A 97 -9.40 -7.33 5.53
N THR A 98 -9.70 -7.72 4.29
CA THR A 98 -10.37 -6.86 3.30
C THR A 98 -11.75 -6.45 3.79
N ASP A 99 -12.54 -7.39 4.33
CA ASP A 99 -13.88 -7.12 4.86
C ASP A 99 -13.84 -6.21 6.10
N LEU A 100 -12.88 -6.45 7.01
CA LEU A 100 -12.65 -5.60 8.19
C LEU A 100 -12.39 -4.14 7.81
N LEU A 101 -11.58 -3.94 6.76
CA LEU A 101 -11.07 -2.63 6.33
C LEU A 101 -11.90 -2.01 5.20
N SER A 102 -12.98 -2.68 4.79
CA SER A 102 -13.83 -2.25 3.69
C SER A 102 -14.47 -0.89 3.94
N SER A 103 -14.61 -0.10 2.88
CA SER A 103 -15.32 1.18 2.90
C SER A 103 -16.85 1.06 2.97
N ASN A 104 -17.38 -0.18 2.92
CA ASN A 104 -18.79 -0.49 3.02
C ASN A 104 -19.46 0.16 4.24
N SER A 105 -20.63 0.76 4.03
CA SER A 105 -21.39 1.48 5.06
C SER A 105 -20.54 2.49 5.85
N ASN A 106 -19.68 3.25 5.14
CA ASN A 106 -18.74 4.20 5.73
C ASN A 106 -17.79 3.55 6.75
N TYR A 107 -17.13 2.46 6.35
CA TYR A 107 -16.18 1.72 7.18
C TYR A 107 -16.79 1.16 8.47
N ALA A 108 -18.04 0.66 8.42
CA ALA A 108 -18.79 0.24 9.60
C ALA A 108 -18.05 -0.82 10.45
N GLN A 109 -17.47 -1.83 9.79
CA GLN A 109 -16.77 -2.92 10.48
C GLN A 109 -15.49 -2.42 11.18
N TYR A 110 -14.68 -1.62 10.48
CA TYR A 110 -13.51 -0.94 11.07
C TYR A 110 -13.92 -0.06 12.26
N ARG A 111 -14.96 0.78 12.12
CA ARG A 111 -15.41 1.69 13.19
C ARG A 111 -15.86 0.93 14.43
N LYS A 112 -16.58 -0.17 14.25
CA LYS A 112 -16.97 -1.07 15.34
C LYS A 112 -15.73 -1.60 16.07
N ASN A 113 -14.77 -2.18 15.34
CA ASN A 113 -13.54 -2.71 15.92
C ASN A 113 -12.72 -1.63 16.64
N LEU A 114 -12.57 -0.44 16.05
CA LEU A 114 -11.85 0.68 16.67
C LEU A 114 -12.49 1.13 17.99
N SER A 115 -13.82 1.06 18.09
CA SER A 115 -14.57 1.43 19.30
C SER A 115 -14.41 0.42 20.44
N GLU A 116 -14.22 -0.85 20.10
CA GLU A 116 -13.99 -1.95 21.04
C GLU A 116 -12.52 -2.03 21.50
N CYS A 117 -11.60 -1.32 20.83
CA CYS A 117 -10.19 -1.29 21.17
C CYS A 117 -9.90 -0.47 22.45
N GLU A 118 -9.15 -1.06 23.37
CA GLU A 118 -8.60 -0.40 24.55
C GLU A 118 -7.09 -0.17 24.41
N GLY A 119 -6.53 0.83 25.10
CA GLY A 119 -5.08 1.08 25.10
C GLY A 119 -4.55 1.76 23.84
N PHE A 120 -3.41 1.27 23.34
CA PHE A 120 -2.72 1.81 22.17
C PHE A 120 -3.50 1.49 20.88
N LYS A 121 -3.73 2.48 20.02
CA LYS A 121 -4.35 2.25 18.71
C LYS A 121 -3.99 3.34 17.72
N ILE A 122 -3.82 2.95 16.45
CA ILE A 122 -3.63 3.88 15.34
C ILE A 122 -4.83 3.77 14.40
N PRO A 123 -5.70 4.80 14.34
CA PRO A 123 -6.85 4.80 13.46
C PRO A 123 -6.44 5.08 12.01
N ILE A 124 -7.26 4.64 11.06
CA ILE A 124 -7.15 5.04 9.66
C ILE A 124 -7.45 6.55 9.57
N ILE A 125 -6.40 7.36 9.39
CA ILE A 125 -6.50 8.82 9.44
C ILE A 125 -7.46 9.37 8.37
N GLY A 126 -7.43 8.79 7.17
CA GLY A 126 -8.33 9.15 6.08
C GLY A 126 -9.81 9.12 6.42
N VAL A 127 -10.24 8.13 7.20
CA VAL A 127 -11.65 7.99 7.61
C VAL A 127 -12.07 9.14 8.52
N HIS A 128 -11.21 9.54 9.47
CA HIS A 128 -11.48 10.66 10.36
C HIS A 128 -11.37 12.01 9.64
N LEU A 129 -10.47 12.15 8.66
CA LEU A 129 -10.40 13.33 7.81
C LEU A 129 -11.69 13.50 6.99
N LYS A 130 -12.22 12.41 6.43
CA LYS A 130 -13.51 12.42 5.73
C LYS A 130 -14.65 12.89 6.62
N ASP A 131 -14.67 12.47 7.88
CA ASP A 131 -15.66 12.91 8.87
C ASP A 131 -15.53 14.40 9.18
N ILE A 132 -14.30 14.90 9.38
CA ILE A 132 -14.02 16.32 9.61
C ILE A 132 -14.48 17.18 8.42
N ILE A 133 -14.15 16.76 7.19
CA ILE A 133 -14.54 17.47 5.96
C ILE A 133 -16.05 17.47 5.82
N SER A 134 -16.69 16.31 6.00
CA SER A 134 -18.14 16.15 5.88
C SER A 134 -18.87 17.05 6.88
N LEU A 135 -18.41 17.11 8.12
CA LEU A 135 -18.93 18.01 9.15
C LEU A 135 -18.68 19.49 8.82
N HIS A 136 -17.48 19.81 8.30
CA HIS A 136 -17.12 21.17 7.92
C HIS A 136 -18.00 21.71 6.79
N VAL A 137 -18.35 20.86 5.82
CA VAL A 137 -19.22 21.21 4.69
C VAL A 137 -20.69 21.26 5.11
N ALA A 138 -21.14 20.36 5.98
CA ALA A 138 -22.54 20.27 6.39
C ALA A 138 -23.01 21.43 7.29
N LEU A 139 -22.11 22.03 8.08
CA LEU A 139 -22.44 23.09 9.03
C LEU A 139 -21.73 24.40 8.68
N GLN A 140 -22.45 25.52 8.67
CA GLN A 140 -21.84 26.84 8.51
C GLN A 140 -21.05 27.24 9.76
N ASP A 141 -19.93 27.96 9.59
CA ASP A 141 -19.10 28.45 10.71
C ASP A 141 -19.84 29.52 11.54
N ARG A 142 -20.68 30.31 10.88
CA ARG A 142 -21.51 31.35 11.48
C ARG A 142 -22.96 31.18 11.10
N LEU A 143 -23.85 31.60 11.99
CA LEU A 143 -25.30 31.65 11.84
C LEU A 143 -25.71 33.08 11.45
N GLU A 144 -27.02 33.34 11.46
CA GLU A 144 -27.56 34.69 11.27
C GLU A 144 -26.93 35.68 12.27
N TYR A 145 -26.81 36.94 11.84
CA TYR A 145 -26.20 38.03 12.61
C TYR A 145 -24.73 37.81 13.02
N ASP A 146 -23.97 37.05 12.21
CA ASP A 146 -22.54 36.77 12.43
C ASP A 146 -22.24 35.97 13.73
N LEU A 147 -23.26 35.33 14.30
CA LEU A 147 -23.11 34.53 15.52
C LEU A 147 -22.35 33.23 15.26
N ILE A 148 -21.46 32.84 16.17
CA ILE A 148 -20.65 31.62 16.04
C ILE A 148 -21.52 30.36 16.17
N ASN A 149 -21.36 29.40 15.25
CA ASN A 149 -22.06 28.13 15.33
C ASN A 149 -21.38 27.17 16.33
N PHE A 150 -21.76 27.27 17.61
CA PHE A 150 -21.22 26.40 18.66
C PHE A 150 -21.47 24.91 18.43
N ARG A 151 -22.55 24.53 17.74
CA ARG A 151 -22.81 23.12 17.41
C ARG A 151 -21.69 22.55 16.54
N LYS A 152 -21.24 23.31 15.53
CA LYS A 152 -20.11 22.91 14.68
C LYS A 152 -18.83 22.77 15.49
N LEU A 153 -18.53 23.76 16.32
CA LEU A 153 -17.32 23.76 17.17
C LEU A 153 -17.29 22.59 18.14
N VAL A 154 -18.40 22.29 18.80
CA VAL A 154 -18.50 21.16 19.74
C VAL A 154 -18.33 19.82 19.01
N GLN A 155 -18.93 19.64 17.84
CA GLN A 155 -18.79 18.38 17.10
C GLN A 155 -17.36 18.19 16.56
N LEU A 156 -16.73 19.25 16.05
CA LEU A 156 -15.33 19.20 15.62
C LEU A 156 -14.38 18.93 16.80
N SER A 157 -14.62 19.57 17.95
CA SER A 157 -13.76 19.40 19.12
C SER A 157 -13.78 17.98 19.67
N ILE A 158 -14.90 17.26 19.55
CA ILE A 158 -14.98 15.84 19.92
C ILE A 158 -14.05 14.99 19.05
N ILE A 159 -14.05 15.21 17.73
CA ILE A 159 -13.17 14.47 16.80
C ILE A 159 -11.71 14.80 17.09
N PHE A 160 -11.36 16.09 17.19
CA PHE A 160 -9.98 16.51 17.47
C PHE A 160 -9.47 16.03 18.82
N ARG A 161 -10.30 16.08 19.87
CA ARG A 161 -9.92 15.56 21.19
C ARG A 161 -9.63 14.07 21.12
N THR A 162 -10.43 13.32 20.37
CA THR A 162 -10.20 11.89 20.17
C THR A 162 -8.86 11.64 19.49
N LEU A 163 -8.57 12.34 18.38
CA LEU A 163 -7.30 12.22 17.68
C LEU A 163 -6.10 12.66 18.53
N ASN A 164 -6.25 13.72 19.32
CA ASN A 164 -5.20 14.22 20.20
C ASN A 164 -4.88 13.24 21.33
N ASN A 165 -5.90 12.61 21.93
CA ASN A 165 -5.71 11.61 22.97
C ASN A 165 -4.93 10.38 22.47
N LEU A 166 -5.07 10.04 21.18
CA LEU A 166 -4.34 8.93 20.58
C LEU A 166 -2.83 9.22 20.43
N GLN A 167 -2.43 10.49 20.30
CA GLN A 167 -1.01 10.87 20.20
C GLN A 167 -0.22 10.71 21.49
N VAL A 168 -0.92 10.62 22.64
CA VAL A 168 -0.29 10.46 23.96
C VAL A 168 0.05 9.00 24.25
N SER A 169 -0.56 8.06 23.51
CA SER A 169 -0.34 6.62 23.74
C SER A 169 1.00 6.16 23.19
N VAL A 170 1.77 5.45 24.02
CA VAL A 170 3.07 4.90 23.63
C VAL A 170 2.86 3.53 22.97
N PRO A 171 3.43 3.28 21.77
CA PRO A 171 3.40 1.96 21.16
C PRO A 171 4.02 0.89 22.09
N PRO A 172 3.39 -0.28 22.28
CA PRO A 172 3.93 -1.36 23.11
C PRO A 172 5.01 -2.16 22.36
N VAL A 173 5.90 -1.47 21.65
CA VAL A 173 6.99 -2.04 20.86
C VAL A 173 8.29 -1.29 21.16
N GLN A 174 9.40 -2.02 21.24
CA GLN A 174 10.71 -1.41 21.42
C GLN A 174 11.27 -0.96 20.07
N PRO A 175 11.60 0.33 19.88
CA PRO A 175 12.16 0.79 18.63
C PRO A 175 13.60 0.26 18.47
N ASN A 176 13.88 -0.34 17.31
CA ASN A 176 15.23 -0.57 16.85
C ASN A 176 15.55 0.49 15.79
N ASN A 177 16.42 1.44 16.14
CA ASN A 177 16.72 2.58 15.28
C ASN A 177 17.40 2.16 13.97
N ASP A 178 18.20 1.10 13.98
CA ASP A 178 18.90 0.62 12.79
C ASP A 178 17.91 0.05 11.77
N LEU A 179 16.96 -0.77 12.25
CA LEU A 179 15.87 -1.27 11.41
C LEU A 179 14.95 -0.16 10.93
N ILE A 180 14.67 0.85 11.77
CA ILE A 180 13.87 2.01 11.38
C ILE A 180 14.57 2.79 10.26
N ASN A 181 15.88 3.02 10.37
CA ASN A 181 16.64 3.73 9.35
C ASN A 181 16.66 2.97 8.02
N LEU A 182 16.86 1.65 8.06
CA LEU A 182 16.78 0.78 6.88
C LEU A 182 15.40 0.86 6.24
N LEU A 183 14.33 0.62 7.02
CA LEU A 183 12.95 0.67 6.51
C LEU A 183 12.59 2.05 5.96
N THR A 184 13.02 3.13 6.63
CA THR A 184 12.73 4.50 6.19
C THR A 184 13.25 4.72 4.78
N LEU A 185 14.50 4.33 4.50
CA LEU A 185 15.05 4.44 3.15
C LEU A 185 14.38 3.49 2.16
N SER A 186 14.04 2.26 2.57
CA SER A 186 13.35 1.29 1.69
C SER A 186 11.95 1.78 1.26
N LEU A 187 11.31 2.63 2.06
CA LEU A 187 9.99 3.19 1.77
C LEU A 187 10.03 4.46 0.89
N ASP A 188 11.21 5.04 0.66
CA ASP A 188 11.40 6.24 -0.15
C ASP A 188 11.36 5.96 -1.67
N LEU A 189 11.10 4.72 -2.08
CA LEU A 189 11.03 4.31 -3.47
C LEU A 189 9.88 4.98 -4.20
N SER A 190 10.20 5.79 -5.21
CA SER A 190 9.21 6.38 -6.10
C SER A 190 8.99 5.50 -7.33
N TYR A 191 7.87 4.76 -7.34
CA TYR A 191 7.35 4.11 -8.54
C TYR A 191 5.95 4.65 -8.85
N THR A 192 5.71 4.93 -10.13
CA THR A 192 4.38 5.30 -10.64
C THR A 192 3.48 4.07 -10.74
N GLU A 193 2.16 4.28 -10.73
CA GLU A 193 1.18 3.19 -10.91
C GLU A 193 1.40 2.45 -12.24
N ASP A 194 1.76 3.19 -13.30
CA ASP A 194 2.04 2.63 -14.62
C ASP A 194 3.29 1.72 -14.60
N GLU A 195 4.39 2.14 -13.96
CA GLU A 195 5.59 1.31 -13.82
C GLU A 195 5.31 0.03 -13.05
N ILE A 196 4.56 0.11 -11.94
CA ILE A 196 4.15 -1.07 -11.18
C ILE A 196 3.28 -2.00 -12.04
N TYR A 197 2.37 -1.44 -12.84
CA TYR A 197 1.52 -2.21 -13.72
C TYR A 197 2.30 -2.90 -14.84
N GLU A 198 3.26 -2.22 -15.45
CA GLU A 198 4.15 -2.78 -16.47
C GLU A 198 5.04 -3.89 -15.88
N LEU A 199 5.58 -3.71 -14.67
CA LEU A 199 6.29 -4.78 -13.95
C LEU A 199 5.38 -6.00 -13.72
N SER A 200 4.12 -5.78 -13.35
CA SER A 200 3.14 -6.87 -13.22
C SER A 200 2.90 -7.60 -14.54
N LEU A 201 2.73 -6.87 -15.65
CA LEU A 201 2.58 -7.46 -16.98
C LEU A 201 3.83 -8.24 -17.41
N ALA A 202 5.03 -7.75 -17.10
CA ALA A 202 6.27 -8.45 -17.37
C ALA A 202 6.39 -9.76 -16.59
N ARG A 203 5.87 -9.83 -15.36
CA ARG A 203 5.86 -11.06 -14.54
C ARG A 203 4.80 -12.06 -14.97
N GLU A 204 3.60 -11.58 -15.30
CA GLU A 204 2.51 -12.42 -15.80
C GLU A 204 1.81 -11.73 -16.98
N PRO A 205 2.25 -11.98 -18.23
CA PRO A 205 1.62 -11.43 -19.41
C PRO A 205 0.16 -11.82 -19.49
N ARG A 206 -0.68 -10.96 -20.08
CA ARG A 206 -2.06 -11.33 -20.39
C ARG A 206 -2.01 -12.52 -21.34
N SER A 207 -2.56 -13.66 -20.90
CA SER A 207 -2.77 -14.80 -21.80
C SER A 207 -3.53 -14.31 -23.02
N SER A 208 -2.91 -14.39 -24.20
CA SER A 208 -3.60 -14.17 -25.46
C SER A 208 -4.86 -15.04 -25.43
N VAL A 209 -6.02 -14.41 -25.54
CA VAL A 209 -7.21 -15.14 -25.98
C VAL A 209 -6.77 -15.87 -27.24
N SER A 210 -6.78 -17.19 -27.18
CA SER A 210 -6.49 -18.07 -28.30
C SER A 210 -7.21 -17.54 -29.54
N SER A 211 -6.44 -17.01 -30.49
CA SER A 211 -6.90 -16.81 -31.86
C SER A 211 -7.47 -18.14 -32.34
N PRO A 212 -8.70 -18.20 -32.88
CA PRO A 212 -9.16 -19.43 -33.51
C PRO A 212 -8.28 -19.68 -34.73
N ASP A 213 -7.71 -20.89 -34.81
CA ASP A 213 -7.02 -21.38 -36.00
C ASP A 213 -7.85 -21.15 -37.28
N PRO A 214 -7.30 -20.52 -38.33
CA PRO A 214 -7.96 -20.42 -39.61
C PRO A 214 -7.71 -21.71 -40.41
N ALA A 215 -8.28 -22.84 -39.98
CA ALA A 215 -8.13 -24.10 -40.68
C ALA A 215 -9.34 -25.03 -40.54
N SER A 216 -10.50 -24.58 -41.00
CA SER A 216 -11.53 -25.49 -41.52
C SER A 216 -12.50 -24.72 -42.40
N ARG A 217 -12.16 -24.66 -43.69
CA ARG A 217 -13.01 -24.24 -44.80
C ARG A 217 -14.06 -25.33 -45.01
N GLY A 218 -15.32 -25.04 -44.76
CA GLY A 218 -16.44 -25.94 -45.01
C GLY A 218 -17.71 -25.14 -45.33
N MET A 219 -18.22 -25.31 -46.55
CA MET A 219 -19.43 -24.72 -47.11
C MET A 219 -20.66 -24.87 -46.21
N HIS A 220 -21.50 -23.83 -46.10
CA HIS A 220 -22.89 -23.83 -46.59
C HIS A 220 -23.54 -22.44 -46.44
N SER A 221 -24.38 -22.13 -47.41
CA SER A 221 -25.16 -20.92 -47.58
C SER A 221 -26.50 -20.95 -46.83
N SER A 222 -27.10 -19.76 -46.71
CA SER A 222 -28.55 -19.42 -46.66
C SER A 222 -29.22 -19.11 -45.30
N GLU A 223 -29.75 -17.87 -45.26
CA GLU A 223 -31.07 -17.40 -44.77
C GLU A 223 -31.39 -17.21 -43.26
N THR A 224 -31.63 -15.93 -42.94
CA THR A 224 -32.67 -15.29 -42.08
C THR A 224 -33.37 -16.08 -40.96
N THR A 225 -33.37 -15.53 -39.73
CA THR A 225 -34.57 -14.97 -39.02
C THR A 225 -34.23 -14.57 -37.57
N ASN A 226 -34.95 -13.56 -37.07
CA ASN A 226 -34.98 -13.16 -35.65
C ASN A 226 -35.52 -14.30 -34.76
N ASP A 227 -34.91 -14.54 -33.59
CA ASP A 227 -35.68 -14.72 -32.35
C ASP A 227 -34.81 -14.53 -31.09
N SER A 228 -35.50 -14.11 -30.04
CA SER A 228 -35.05 -13.72 -28.71
C SER A 228 -34.81 -14.96 -27.85
N SER A 229 -33.63 -15.06 -27.22
CA SER A 229 -33.36 -15.74 -25.92
C SER A 229 -31.96 -16.34 -25.92
N SER A 230 -31.03 -15.68 -25.24
CA SER A 230 -30.01 -16.35 -24.40
C SER A 230 -29.20 -15.29 -23.66
N ASP A 231 -29.85 -14.64 -22.69
CA ASP A 231 -29.26 -13.88 -21.58
C ASP A 231 -28.51 -14.80 -20.60
N VAL A 232 -27.71 -15.72 -21.11
CA VAL A 232 -26.89 -16.63 -20.32
C VAL A 232 -25.65 -16.86 -21.14
N TYR A 233 -24.62 -16.02 -20.98
CA TYR A 233 -23.21 -16.40 -20.88
C TYR A 233 -22.31 -15.15 -20.85
N LYS A 234 -21.67 -14.99 -19.69
CA LYS A 234 -20.38 -14.33 -19.45
C LYS A 234 -20.35 -12.80 -19.32
N LYS A 235 -21.05 -12.33 -18.28
CA LYS A 235 -20.46 -11.36 -17.34
C LYS A 235 -19.22 -12.01 -16.71
N LYS A 236 -18.07 -11.92 -17.36
CA LYS A 236 -16.78 -12.18 -16.68
C LYS A 236 -16.61 -11.01 -15.73
N GLU A 237 -16.78 -11.27 -14.44
CA GLU A 237 -16.50 -10.32 -13.38
C GLU A 237 -15.13 -9.70 -13.63
N GLN A 238 -15.11 -8.42 -14.01
CA GLN A 238 -14.00 -7.57 -13.63
C GLN A 238 -13.95 -7.67 -12.11
N VAL A 239 -12.95 -8.36 -11.58
CA VAL A 239 -12.60 -8.27 -10.16
C VAL A 239 -12.31 -6.79 -9.93
N HIS A 240 -13.32 -6.04 -9.51
CA HIS A 240 -13.11 -4.69 -9.04
C HIS A 240 -12.19 -4.82 -7.84
N SER A 241 -10.91 -4.51 -8.04
CA SER A 241 -9.99 -4.25 -6.95
C SER A 241 -10.72 -3.32 -5.98
N PRO A 242 -10.92 -3.70 -4.71
CA PRO A 242 -11.52 -2.79 -3.75
C PRO A 242 -10.69 -1.51 -3.78
N VAL A 243 -11.34 -0.36 -3.94
CA VAL A 243 -10.65 0.93 -3.89
C VAL A 243 -10.25 1.15 -2.44
N PHE A 244 -9.02 0.77 -2.11
CA PHE A 244 -8.41 1.02 -0.81
C PHE A 244 -7.88 2.46 -0.80
N ALA A 245 -8.20 3.19 0.27
CA ALA A 245 -7.60 4.48 0.61
C ALA A 245 -7.70 5.58 -0.47
N ASP A 246 -8.90 5.80 -1.02
CA ASP A 246 -9.24 6.94 -1.90
C ASP A 246 -8.78 8.31 -1.35
N TRP A 247 -8.80 8.48 -0.03
CA TRP A 247 -8.32 9.68 0.68
C TRP A 247 -6.82 9.98 0.51
N ALA A 248 -6.02 8.99 0.13
CA ALA A 248 -4.58 9.13 -0.07
C ALA A 248 -4.19 9.35 -1.55
N ALA A 249 -5.17 9.30 -2.46
CA ALA A 249 -4.94 9.45 -3.89
C ALA A 249 -4.43 10.85 -4.26
N GLY A 250 -3.58 10.93 -5.29
CA GLY A 250 -3.04 12.19 -5.83
C GLY A 250 -1.87 12.79 -5.05
N VAL A 251 -1.42 12.16 -3.96
CA VAL A 251 -0.22 12.56 -3.23
C VAL A 251 0.98 11.80 -3.77
N SER A 252 1.82 12.50 -4.53
CA SER A 252 3.07 11.94 -5.05
C SER A 252 4.12 11.80 -3.95
N GLN A 253 4.92 10.73 -4.04
CA GLN A 253 6.14 10.54 -3.24
C GLN A 253 7.26 11.40 -3.80
N THR A 254 7.12 12.72 -3.72
CA THR A 254 8.24 13.63 -3.98
C THR A 254 8.96 13.87 -2.67
N ILE A 255 10.02 13.10 -2.44
CA ILE A 255 10.92 13.29 -1.30
C ILE A 255 12.07 14.16 -1.76
N ASP A 256 12.37 15.21 -1.01
CA ASP A 256 13.46 16.10 -1.36
C ASP A 256 14.82 15.39 -1.23
N ILE A 257 15.76 15.77 -2.11
CA ILE A 257 17.07 15.11 -2.21
C ILE A 257 17.84 15.17 -0.87
N GLN A 258 17.69 16.25 -0.09
CA GLN A 258 18.38 16.38 1.20
C GLN A 258 17.84 15.38 2.23
N THR A 259 16.53 15.12 2.23
CA THR A 259 15.91 14.09 3.05
C THR A 259 16.37 12.70 2.66
N ILE A 260 16.41 12.38 1.35
CA ILE A 260 16.94 11.09 0.86
C ILE A 260 18.39 10.92 1.31
N GLN A 261 19.25 11.93 1.12
CA GLN A 261 20.66 11.87 1.56
C GLN A 261 20.80 11.59 3.05
N ARG A 262 19.94 12.21 3.89
CA ARG A 262 19.93 11.93 5.33
C ARG A 262 19.53 10.50 5.63
N HIS A 263 18.52 9.97 4.95
CA HIS A 263 18.08 8.57 5.13
C HIS A 263 19.15 7.58 4.65
N VAL A 264 19.83 7.87 3.54
CA VAL A 264 20.98 7.09 3.04
C VAL A 264 22.08 7.04 4.10
N ASN A 265 22.51 8.20 4.61
CA ASN A 265 23.56 8.24 5.64
C ASN A 265 23.17 7.46 6.89
N ALA A 266 21.94 7.64 7.38
CA ALA A 266 21.45 6.93 8.56
C ALA A 266 21.34 5.41 8.34
N MET A 267 20.98 4.97 7.13
CA MET A 267 20.94 3.55 6.77
C MET A 267 22.34 2.96 6.69
N VAL A 268 23.29 3.67 6.07
CA VAL A 268 24.69 3.25 6.01
C VAL A 268 25.26 3.09 7.42
N GLU A 269 25.08 4.08 8.28
CA GLU A 269 25.51 4.01 9.69
C GLU A 269 24.89 2.81 10.42
N ALA A 270 23.60 2.54 10.20
CA ALA A 270 22.88 1.41 10.79
C ALA A 270 23.42 0.04 10.31
N VAL A 271 23.72 -0.08 9.01
CA VAL A 271 24.30 -1.30 8.43
C VAL A 271 25.69 -1.57 9.02
N PHE A 272 26.58 -0.58 9.03
CA PHE A 272 27.91 -0.76 9.61
C PHE A 272 27.84 -1.05 11.12
N THR A 273 26.94 -0.40 11.86
CA THR A 273 26.75 -0.70 13.30
C THR A 273 26.30 -2.14 13.54
N THR A 274 25.50 -2.70 12.63
CA THR A 274 24.89 -4.03 12.80
C THR A 274 25.78 -5.16 12.28
N TYR A 275 26.47 -4.96 11.15
CA TYR A 275 27.16 -6.03 10.41
C TYR A 275 28.70 -5.90 10.42
N ASP A 276 29.26 -4.70 10.59
CA ASP A 276 30.72 -4.48 10.68
C ASP A 276 31.18 -4.62 12.15
N HIS A 277 31.28 -5.86 12.62
CA HIS A 277 31.61 -6.18 14.00
C HIS A 277 33.08 -5.92 14.37
N ASP A 278 33.99 -6.06 13.41
CA ASP A 278 35.43 -5.84 13.59
C ASP A 278 35.88 -4.40 13.26
N ARG A 279 34.95 -3.57 12.76
CA ARG A 279 35.14 -2.15 12.43
C ARG A 279 36.22 -1.94 11.37
N ASP A 280 36.30 -2.86 10.43
CA ASP A 280 37.27 -2.81 9.35
C ASP A 280 36.78 -1.92 8.19
N GLY A 281 35.52 -1.48 8.23
CA GLY A 281 34.90 -0.64 7.21
C GLY A 281 34.34 -1.44 6.03
N TYR A 282 34.23 -2.76 6.15
CA TYR A 282 33.68 -3.66 5.15
C TYR A 282 32.58 -4.55 5.75
N ILE A 283 31.75 -5.11 4.87
CA ILE A 283 30.77 -6.15 5.21
C ILE A 283 30.93 -7.29 4.20
N SER A 284 30.59 -8.51 4.59
CA SER A 284 30.71 -9.64 3.67
C SER A 284 29.73 -9.50 2.50
N HIS A 285 30.09 -10.08 1.36
CA HIS A 285 29.22 -10.08 0.19
C HIS A 285 27.87 -10.75 0.48
N THR A 286 27.87 -11.82 1.29
CA THR A 286 26.66 -12.52 1.73
C THR A 286 25.73 -11.64 2.56
N GLU A 287 26.27 -10.87 3.52
CA GLU A 287 25.47 -9.93 4.32
C GLU A 287 24.92 -8.80 3.46
N PHE A 288 25.72 -8.29 2.52
CA PHE A 288 25.26 -7.28 1.58
C PHE A 288 24.10 -7.79 0.71
N GLU A 289 24.18 -9.02 0.18
CA GLU A 289 23.08 -9.62 -0.59
C GLU A 289 21.81 -9.79 0.25
N GLU A 290 21.92 -10.15 1.53
CA GLU A 290 20.77 -10.23 2.45
C GLU A 290 20.13 -8.87 2.69
N ILE A 291 20.93 -7.82 2.89
CA ILE A 291 20.43 -6.44 3.05
C ILE A 291 19.78 -5.95 1.77
N ALA A 292 20.39 -6.20 0.61
CA ALA A 292 19.91 -5.80 -0.70
C ALA A 292 18.52 -6.37 -1.03
N GLN A 293 18.16 -7.54 -0.48
CA GLN A 293 16.82 -8.11 -0.64
C GLN A 293 15.69 -7.25 -0.06
N ASN A 294 16.00 -6.30 0.84
CA ASN A 294 15.02 -5.34 1.37
C ASN A 294 14.74 -4.16 0.41
N PHE A 295 15.59 -3.98 -0.60
CA PHE A 295 15.48 -2.93 -1.61
C PHE A 295 15.08 -3.58 -2.96
N PRO A 296 13.78 -3.64 -3.28
CA PRO A 296 13.34 -4.27 -4.52
C PRO A 296 13.91 -3.54 -5.72
N PHE A 297 14.35 -4.31 -6.72
CA PHE A 297 14.96 -3.81 -7.96
C PHE A 297 16.23 -2.97 -7.78
N ILE A 298 16.89 -3.04 -6.61
CA ILE A 298 18.28 -2.64 -6.53
C ILE A 298 19.03 -3.60 -7.46
N ASP A 299 19.50 -3.09 -8.60
CA ASP A 299 20.32 -3.89 -9.50
C ASP A 299 21.45 -4.46 -8.68
N THR A 300 21.72 -5.75 -8.84
CA THR A 300 22.93 -6.36 -8.30
C THR A 300 24.08 -5.48 -8.77
N PHE A 301 24.74 -4.76 -7.83
CA PHE A 301 25.81 -3.80 -8.12
C PHE A 301 26.97 -4.41 -8.95
N THR A 302 26.96 -5.72 -9.17
CA THR A 302 27.78 -6.45 -10.13
C THR A 302 27.84 -5.84 -11.54
N VAL A 303 26.84 -5.04 -11.96
CA VAL A 303 26.89 -4.36 -13.26
C VAL A 303 27.80 -3.10 -13.24
N LEU A 304 27.96 -2.44 -12.09
CA LEU A 304 28.78 -1.22 -11.97
C LEU A 304 30.28 -1.51 -11.83
N ASP A 305 30.66 -2.65 -11.23
CA ASP A 305 32.08 -3.04 -11.09
C ASP A 305 32.66 -3.71 -12.34
N ALA A 306 31.83 -4.19 -13.26
CA ALA A 306 32.30 -4.80 -14.52
C ALA A 306 33.05 -3.78 -15.41
N ASP A 307 32.67 -2.50 -15.36
CA ASP A 307 33.30 -1.44 -16.15
C ASP A 307 34.65 -0.97 -15.58
N GLN A 308 35.04 -1.38 -14.37
CA GLN A 308 36.35 -1.07 -13.78
C GLN A 308 37.39 -2.18 -14.00
N TYR A 309 36.98 -3.41 -14.31
CA TYR A 309 37.92 -4.50 -14.60
C TYR A 309 38.42 -4.53 -16.06
N ASP A 310 37.74 -3.84 -16.98
CA ASP A 310 38.18 -3.70 -18.39
C ASP A 310 39.13 -2.51 -18.65
N ARG A 311 39.58 -1.83 -17.59
CA ARG A 311 40.65 -0.81 -17.66
C ARG A 311 41.78 -1.10 -16.68
N ASN A 312 42.52 -2.18 -16.90
CA ASN A 312 43.93 -2.31 -16.51
C ASN A 312 44.64 -3.36 -17.35
#